data_AF-A0A6C2TZL8-F1
#
_entry.id   AF-A0A6C2TZL8-F1
#
_cell.length_a   1.000
_cell.length_b   1.000
_cell.length_c   1.000
_cell.angle_alpha   90.00
_cell.angle_beta   90.00
_cell.angle_gamma   90.00
#
_symmetry.space_group_name_H-M   'P 1'
#
loop_
_entity.id
_entity.type
_entity.pdbx_description
1 polymer ?
#
loop_
_entity_poly.entity_id
_entity_poly.type
_entity_poly.pdbx_seq_one_letter_code
_entity_poly.pdbx_strand_id
1 'polypeptide(L)'
;MKTLTNLLLGALLCAGFVEAKSFSGSRPNIILVMTDDQGYGDLSCNGHPYIKTPHIDRFREQSTRFEDFHVSSSCAPFGLELCCAARARCV
;
A
#
# COMPACT_ATOMS: atom_id res chain seq x y z
N MET A 1 -28.39 -30.24 18.26
CA MET A 1 -28.23 -28.76 18.19
C MET A 1 -26.95 -28.23 18.83
N LYS A 2 -26.34 -28.89 19.84
CA LYS A 2 -25.13 -28.40 20.52
C LYS A 2 -23.81 -28.71 19.79
N THR A 3 -23.77 -29.80 19.02
CA THR A 3 -22.59 -30.25 18.27
C THR A 3 -22.27 -29.36 17.06
N LEU A 4 -23.28 -28.78 16.41
CA LEU A 4 -23.10 -27.89 15.27
C LEU A 4 -22.55 -26.51 15.70
N THR A 5 -22.98 -26.01 16.86
CA THR A 5 -22.49 -24.75 17.44
C THR A 5 -21.00 -24.84 17.83
N ASN A 6 -20.57 -25.99 18.37
CA ASN A 6 -19.18 -26.21 18.75
C ASN A 6 -18.24 -26.32 17.53
N LEU A 7 -18.73 -26.86 16.42
CA LEU A 7 -17.96 -26.97 15.17
C LEU A 7 -17.74 -25.59 14.52
N LEU A 8 -18.78 -24.74 14.53
CA LEU A 8 -18.70 -23.35 14.06
C LEU A 8 -17.77 -22.50 14.94
N LEU A 9 -17.80 -22.70 16.26
CA LEU A 9 -16.91 -21.99 17.18
C LEU A 9 -15.44 -22.41 17.00
N GLY A 10 -15.18 -23.70 16.76
CA GLY A 10 -13.84 -24.21 16.46
C GLY A 10 -13.25 -23.67 15.15
N ALA A 11 -14.07 -23.53 14.11
CA ALA A 11 -13.63 -22.95 12.83
C ALA A 11 -13.29 -21.45 12.94
N LEU A 12 -14.02 -20.71 13.79
CA LEU A 12 -13.77 -19.29 14.05
C LEU A 12 -12.46 -19.06 14.83
N LEU A 13 -12.08 -19.99 15.71
CA LEU A 13 -10.85 -19.95 16.50
C LEU A 13 -9.59 -20.29 15.67
N CYS A 14 -9.71 -21.10 14.61
CA CYS A 14 -8.57 -21.49 13.77
C CYS A 14 -8.19 -20.46 12.69
N ALA A 15 -9.06 -19.50 12.37
CA ALA A 15 -8.81 -18.51 11.31
C ALA A 15 -7.84 -17.37 11.71
N GLY A 16 -7.41 -17.30 12.98
CA GLY A 16 -6.72 -16.14 13.55
C GLY A 16 -5.18 -16.16 13.52
N PHE A 17 -4.53 -17.28 13.17
CA PHE A 17 -3.07 -17.38 13.24
C PHE A 17 -2.44 -17.50 11.86
N VAL A 18 -2.39 -16.37 11.15
CA VAL A 18 -1.43 -16.19 10.06
C VAL A 18 -0.12 -15.73 10.70
N GLU A 19 0.84 -16.65 10.78
CA GLU A 19 2.16 -16.36 11.33
C GLU A 19 2.92 -15.45 10.35
N ALA A 20 3.11 -14.19 10.74
CA ALA A 20 3.91 -13.25 9.98
C ALA A 20 5.38 -13.67 10.06
N LYS A 21 5.95 -14.06 8.92
CA LYS A 21 7.37 -14.43 8.84
C LYS A 21 8.23 -13.22 9.22
N SER A 22 8.92 -13.33 10.36
CA SER A 22 9.85 -12.29 10.81
C SER A 22 11.02 -12.17 9.84
N PHE A 23 11.31 -10.96 9.39
CA PHE A 23 12.47 -10.62 8.56
C PHE A 23 13.78 -10.54 9.36
N SER A 24 13.82 -11.05 10.61
CA SER A 24 14.99 -10.99 11.49
C SER A 24 16.25 -11.54 10.79
N GLY A 25 17.30 -10.72 10.70
CA GLY A 25 18.59 -11.06 10.07
C GLY A 25 18.67 -10.84 8.57
N SER A 26 17.56 -10.55 7.88
CA SER A 26 17.56 -10.15 6.48
C SER A 26 17.68 -8.64 6.35
N ARG A 27 18.53 -8.17 5.42
CA ARG A 27 18.61 -6.76 5.04
C ARG A 27 17.81 -6.59 3.75
N PRO A 28 16.53 -6.17 3.80
CA PRO A 28 15.77 -5.94 2.58
C PRO A 28 16.43 -4.84 1.76
N ASN A 29 16.46 -5.01 0.44
CA ASN A 29 16.87 -3.95 -0.47
C ASN A 29 15.71 -2.97 -0.61
N ILE A 30 15.94 -1.70 -0.27
CA ILE A 30 14.96 -0.64 -0.40
C ILE A 30 15.22 0.07 -1.73
N ILE A 31 14.25 0.04 -2.64
CA ILE A 31 14.29 0.77 -3.90
C ILE A 31 13.27 1.91 -3.79
N LEU A 32 13.76 3.15 -3.83
CA LEU A 32 12.91 4.33 -3.90
C LEU A 32 12.75 4.75 -5.36
N VAL A 33 11.52 4.69 -5.85
CA VAL A 33 11.15 5.16 -7.19
C VAL A 33 10.26 6.38 -7.02
N MET A 34 10.64 7.50 -7.63
CA MET A 34 9.92 8.77 -7.58
C MET A 34 9.73 9.28 -8.99
N THR A 35 8.52 9.73 -9.29
CA THR A 35 8.16 10.36 -10.57
C THR A 35 8.09 11.86 -10.38
N ASP A 36 8.65 12.61 -11.32
CA ASP A 36 8.54 14.07 -11.36
C ASP A 36 7.17 14.48 -11.92
N ASP A 37 6.55 15.51 -11.34
CA ASP A 37 5.28 16.11 -11.78
C ASP A 37 4.10 15.15 -12.04
N GLN A 38 4.07 13.97 -11.42
CA GLN A 38 2.96 13.03 -11.58
C GLN A 38 1.77 13.40 -10.68
N GLY A 39 0.65 13.75 -11.31
CA GLY A 39 -0.62 14.02 -10.63
C GLY A 39 -1.38 12.74 -10.26
N TYR A 40 -2.33 12.86 -9.32
CA TYR A 40 -3.19 11.74 -8.91
C TYR A 40 -3.99 11.16 -10.09
N GLY A 41 -4.40 11.98 -11.06
CA GLY A 41 -5.20 11.56 -12.21
C GLY A 41 -4.41 10.86 -13.33
N ASP A 42 -3.08 10.81 -13.26
CA ASP A 42 -2.24 10.38 -14.40
C ASP A 42 -2.08 8.85 -14.49
N LEU A 43 -2.47 8.11 -13.46
CA LEU A 43 -2.39 6.65 -13.41
C LEU A 43 -3.70 5.99 -13.85
N SER A 44 -3.64 4.91 -14.64
CA SER A 44 -4.86 4.17 -15.02
C SER A 44 -5.58 3.59 -13.81
N CYS A 45 -4.86 3.13 -12.79
CA CYS A 45 -5.47 2.66 -11.55
C CYS A 45 -6.22 3.74 -10.75
N ASN A 46 -6.04 5.03 -11.07
CA ASN A 46 -6.81 6.14 -10.50
C ASN A 46 -7.98 6.58 -11.42
N GLY A 47 -8.26 5.83 -12.49
CA GLY A 47 -9.42 6.04 -13.35
C GLY A 47 -9.13 6.86 -14.60
N HIS A 48 -7.87 7.01 -15.02
CA HIS A 48 -7.56 7.75 -16.24
C HIS A 48 -8.16 7.07 -17.48
N PRO A 49 -8.96 7.76 -18.32
CA PRO A 49 -9.60 7.16 -19.50
C PRO A 49 -8.65 6.72 -20.63
N TYR A 50 -7.44 7.28 -20.72
CA TYR A 50 -6.57 7.10 -21.90
C TYR A 50 -5.20 6.52 -21.57
N ILE A 51 -4.55 6.99 -20.51
CA ILE A 51 -3.24 6.49 -20.09
C ILE A 51 -3.42 5.09 -19.53
N LYS A 52 -2.53 4.18 -19.92
CA LYS A 52 -2.49 2.79 -19.44
C LYS A 52 -1.15 2.55 -18.76
N THR A 53 -1.17 2.21 -17.47
CA THR A 53 0.01 1.91 -16.66
C THR A 53 -0.03 0.46 -16.13
N PRO A 54 0.01 -0.56 -17.02
CA PRO A 54 -0.23 -1.96 -16.62
C PRO A 54 0.77 -2.50 -15.58
N HIS A 55 2.01 -2.00 -15.60
CA HIS A 55 3.04 -2.40 -14.61
C HIS A 55 2.78 -1.78 -13.24
N ILE A 56 2.35 -0.51 -13.19
CA ILE A 56 2.02 0.17 -11.94
C ILE A 56 0.72 -0.40 -11.37
N ASP A 57 -0.25 -0.70 -12.23
CA ASP A 57 -1.53 -1.30 -11.82
C ASP A 57 -1.31 -2.68 -11.19
N ARG A 58 -0.45 -3.51 -11.79
CA ARG A 58 -0.05 -4.80 -11.18
C ARG A 58 0.69 -4.59 -9.86
N PHE A 59 1.59 -3.62 -9.80
CA PHE A 59 2.33 -3.33 -8.57
C PHE A 59 1.41 -2.86 -7.44
N ARG A 60 0.36 -2.09 -7.77
CA ARG A 60 -0.68 -1.67 -6.85
C ARG A 60 -1.39 -2.85 -6.19
N GLU A 61 -1.73 -3.90 -6.93
CA GLU A 61 -2.39 -5.10 -6.37
C GLU A 61 -1.52 -5.86 -5.34
N GLN A 62 -0.20 -5.68 -5.42
CA GLN A 62 0.78 -6.38 -4.58
C GLN A 62 1.32 -5.51 -3.43
N SER A 63 0.86 -4.26 -3.33
CA SER A 63 1.45 -3.26 -2.44
C SER A 63 0.39 -2.64 -1.54
N THR A 64 0.82 -2.13 -0.39
CA THR A 64 -0.02 -1.23 0.43
C THR A 64 -0.07 0.14 -0.24
N ARG A 65 -1.28 0.72 -0.37
CA ARG A 65 -1.50 2.01 -1.01
C ARG A 65 -1.87 3.08 0.01
N PHE A 66 -1.36 4.28 -0.20
CA PHE A 66 -1.84 5.48 0.48
C PHE A 66 -2.81 6.22 -0.45
N GLU A 67 -4.07 6.32 -0.05
CA GLU A 67 -5.10 7.04 -0.83
C GLU A 67 -5.13 8.54 -0.54
N ASP A 68 -4.77 8.87 0.70
CA ASP A 68 -4.77 10.21 1.27
C ASP A 68 -3.33 10.55 1.63
N PHE A 69 -2.51 10.79 0.59
CA PHE A 69 -1.11 11.22 0.70
C PHE A 69 -1.02 12.64 0.19
N HIS A 70 -0.71 13.58 1.10
CA HIS A 70 -0.60 14.99 0.78
C HIS A 70 0.85 15.47 0.85
N VAL A 71 1.24 16.28 -0.11
CA VAL A 71 2.51 17.01 -0.15
C VAL A 71 2.25 18.50 0.03
N SER A 72 3.12 19.19 0.77
CA SER A 72 3.09 20.65 0.84
C SER A 72 3.55 21.24 -0.50
N SER A 73 2.90 22.28 -1.00
CA SER A 73 3.19 22.89 -2.32
C SER A 73 4.43 23.80 -2.35
N SER A 74 5.42 23.58 -1.48
CA SER A 74 6.56 24.49 -1.30
C SER A 74 7.79 23.86 -1.93
N CYS A 75 7.93 24.06 -3.24
CA CYS A 75 9.06 23.62 -4.07
C CYS A 75 10.41 24.04 -3.47
N ALA A 76 10.89 23.28 -2.49
CA ALA A 76 12.24 23.30 -1.96
C ALA A 76 13.05 22.35 -2.83
N PRO A 77 14.33 22.68 -3.15
CA PRO A 77 15.06 22.07 -4.26
C PRO A 77 15.00 20.54 -4.23
N PHE A 78 14.32 19.96 -5.24
CA PHE A 78 14.31 18.60 -5.83
C PHE A 78 14.64 17.35 -4.97
N GLY A 79 14.67 17.41 -3.65
CA GLY A 79 15.03 16.25 -2.82
C GLY A 79 14.59 16.28 -1.36
N LEU A 80 13.92 17.34 -0.91
CA LEU A 80 13.57 17.52 0.51
C LEU A 80 12.07 17.43 0.83
N GLU A 81 11.17 17.46 -0.14
CA GLU A 81 9.72 17.47 0.14
C GLU A 81 9.18 16.11 0.62
N LEU A 82 9.80 14.98 0.25
CA LEU A 82 9.44 13.66 0.80
C LEU A 82 9.60 13.60 2.33
N CYS A 83 10.45 14.46 2.91
CA CYS A 83 10.68 14.52 4.36
C CYS A 83 9.73 15.47 5.10
N CYS A 84 9.14 16.48 4.45
CA CYS A 84 8.65 17.65 5.19
C CYS A 84 7.20 17.61 5.71
N ALA A 85 6.38 16.64 5.30
CA ALA A 85 5.25 16.09 6.07
C ALA A 85 4.25 15.44 5.11
N ALA A 86 4.20 14.11 5.10
CA ALA A 86 3.10 13.40 4.50
C ALA A 86 2.27 12.73 5.60
N ARG A 87 1.09 13.29 5.86
CA ARG A 87 0.02 12.50 6.45
C ARG A 87 -0.42 11.53 5.37
N ALA A 88 -0.24 10.24 5.62
CA ALA A 88 -0.57 9.18 4.69
C ALA A 88 -1.50 8.18 5.39
N ARG A 89 -2.71 7.98 4.88
CA ARG A 89 -3.62 6.93 5.37
C ARG A 89 -3.43 5.66 4.53
N CYS A 90 -2.93 4.59 5.14
CA CYS A 90 -2.94 3.26 4.53
C CYS A 90 -4.38 2.74 4.43
N VAL A 91 -4.69 2.11 3.31
CA VAL A 91 -5.84 1.20 3.13
C VAL A 91 -5.34 -0.20 2.76
#